data_AF-A0A932V0K1-F1
#
_entry.id   AF-A0A932V0K1-F1
#
_cell.length_a   1.000
_cell.length_b   1.000
_cell.length_c   1.000
_cell.angle_alpha   90.00
_cell.angle_beta   90.00
_cell.angle_gamma   90.00
#
_symmetry.space_group_name_H-M   'P 1'
#
loop_
_entity.id
_entity.type
_entity.pdbx_description
1 polymer ?
#
loop_
_entity_poly.entity_id
_entity_poly.type
_entity_poly.pdbx_seq_one_letter_code
_entity_poly.pdbx_strand_id
1 'polypeptide(L)' 'MVNDTVSKVGIKLERLTRRDFSIAAALELMAQRARTVEEQVVIEVMREVYRDMNPEAAAHAQDFSRSRSA' A
#
# COMPACT_ATOMS: atom_id res chain seq x y z
N MET A 1 13.54 -14.54 6.88
CA MET A 1 13.38 -13.17 7.39
C MET A 1 12.60 -12.30 6.42
N VAL A 2 13.19 -11.72 5.37
CA VAL A 2 12.44 -10.83 4.44
C VAL A 2 11.34 -11.57 3.67
N ASN A 3 11.60 -12.79 3.19
CA ASN A 3 10.60 -13.61 2.48
C ASN A 3 9.35 -13.89 3.34
N ASP A 4 9.54 -14.13 4.64
CA ASP A 4 8.43 -14.36 5.58
C ASP A 4 7.62 -13.09 5.79
N THR A 5 8.29 -11.93 5.84
CA THR A 5 7.64 -10.62 5.96
C THR A 5 6.82 -10.30 4.71
N VAL A 6 7.38 -10.50 3.52
CA VAL A 6 6.66 -10.34 2.24
C VAL A 6 5.42 -11.23 2.19
N SER A 7 5.57 -12.50 2.54
CA SER A 7 4.45 -13.46 2.56
C SER A 7 3.35 -13.06 3.55
N LYS A 8 3.73 -12.64 4.77
CA LYS A 8 2.77 -12.17 5.79
C LYS A 8 2.02 -10.91 5.35
N VAL A 9 2.72 -9.95 4.76
CA VAL A 9 2.11 -8.71 4.23
C VAL A 9 1.19 -9.06 3.07
N GLY A 10 1.61 -9.93 2.14
CA GLY A 10 0.79 -10.40 1.02
C GLY A 10 -0.51 -11.06 1.46
N ILE A 11 -0.45 -11.98 2.43
CA ILE A 11 -1.66 -12.63 2.98
C ILE A 11 -2.60 -11.62 3.65
N LYS A 12 -2.06 -10.63 4.38
CA LYS A 12 -2.88 -9.57 5.00
C LYS A 12 -3.58 -8.73 3.93
N LEU A 13 -2.86 -8.36 2.87
CA LEU A 13 -3.40 -7.58 1.76
C LEU A 13 -4.50 -8.35 1.02
N GLU A 14 -4.28 -9.63 0.73
CA GLU A 14 -5.28 -10.51 0.12
C GLU A 14 -6.54 -10.61 1.00
N ARG A 15 -6.39 -10.77 2.32
CA ARG A 15 -7.54 -10.84 3.23
C ARG A 15 -8.35 -9.55 3.27
N LEU A 16 -7.70 -8.39 3.16
CA LEU A 16 -8.38 -7.09 3.13
C LEU A 16 -9.11 -6.88 1.80
N THR A 17 -8.47 -7.19 0.68
CA THR A 17 -9.08 -7.07 -0.65
C THR A 17 -10.26 -8.01 -0.85
N ARG A 18 -10.21 -9.23 -0.29
CA ARG A 18 -11.37 -10.15 -0.23
C ARG A 18 -12.54 -9.63 0.61
N ARG A 19 -12.34 -8.57 1.41
CA ARG A 19 -13.37 -7.89 2.20
C ARG A 19 -13.77 -6.54 1.58
N ASP A 20 -13.61 -6.42 0.27
CA ASP A 20 -13.93 -5.23 -0.53
C ASP A 20 -13.16 -3.96 -0.14
N PHE A 21 -12.00 -4.08 0.51
CA PHE A 21 -11.07 -2.95 0.62
C PHE A 21 -10.33 -2.76 -0.71
N SER A 22 -10.26 -1.51 -1.18
CA SER A 22 -9.35 -1.19 -2.28
C SER A 22 -7.90 -1.47 -1.87
N ILE A 23 -7.05 -1.86 -2.84
CA ILE A 23 -5.64 -2.17 -2.58
C ILE A 23 -4.93 -0.96 -1.94
N ALA A 24 -5.22 0.25 -2.42
CA ALA A 24 -4.68 1.49 -1.84
C ALA A 24 -5.08 1.67 -0.36
N ALA A 25 -6.36 1.50 -0.03
CA ALA A 25 -6.83 1.63 1.36
C ALA A 25 -6.27 0.52 2.27
N ALA A 26 -6.13 -0.70 1.75
CA ALA A 26 -5.53 -1.81 2.48
C ALA A 26 -4.05 -1.55 2.80
N LEU A 27 -3.27 -1.06 1.83
CA LEU A 27 -1.87 -0.68 2.02
C LEU A 27 -1.71 0.50 2.99
N GLU A 28 -2.64 1.47 2.99
CA GLU A 28 -2.69 2.57 3.97
C GLU A 28 -2.94 2.07 5.40
N LEU A 29 -3.97 1.24 5.57
CA LEU A 29 -4.26 0.62 6.86
C LEU A 29 -3.10 -0.24 7.38
N MET A 30 -2.43 -0.96 6.49
CA MET A 30 -1.29 -1.81 6.85
C MET A 30 -0.07 -0.98 7.24
N ALA A 31 0.21 0.14 6.55
CA ALA A 31 1.30 1.04 6.91
C ALA A 31 1.12 1.63 8.31
N GLN A 32 -0.11 2.05 8.65
CA GLN A 32 -0.44 2.57 9.99
C GLN A 32 -0.29 1.53 11.11
N ARG A 33 -0.37 0.23 10.76
CA ARG A 33 -0.28 -0.89 11.71
C ARG A 33 1.08 -1.61 11.68
N ALA A 34 1.99 -1.20 10.81
CA ALA A 34 3.31 -1.80 10.68
C ALA A 34 4.10 -1.58 11.98
N ARG A 35 4.71 -2.65 12.49
CA ARG A 35 5.45 -2.61 13.77
C ARG A 35 6.96 -2.70 13.58
N THR A 36 7.39 -3.01 12.36
CA THR A 36 8.80 -3.21 12.02
C THR A 36 9.16 -2.42 10.77
N VAL A 37 10.43 -2.06 10.66
CA VAL A 37 10.97 -1.40 9.46
C VAL A 37 10.82 -2.31 8.24
N GLU A 38 11.00 -3.62 8.39
CA GLU A 38 10.79 -4.58 7.30
C GLU A 38 9.35 -4.55 6.77
N GLU A 39 8.35 -4.53 7.66
CA GLU A 39 6.95 -4.40 7.23
C GLU A 39 6.70 -3.08 6.50
N GLN A 40 7.24 -1.96 7.00
CA GLN A 40 7.10 -0.65 6.35
C GLN A 40 7.71 -0.64 4.95
N VAL A 41 8.92 -1.18 4.79
CA VAL A 41 9.62 -1.25 3.50
C VAL A 41 8.84 -2.11 2.51
N VAL A 42 8.38 -3.30 2.93
CA VAL A 42 7.60 -4.18 2.05
C VAL A 42 6.29 -3.51 1.61
N ILE A 43 5.58 -2.83 2.52
CA ILE A 43 4.34 -2.13 2.19
C ILE A 43 4.61 -1.00 1.20
N GLU A 44 5.70 -0.25 1.36
CA GLU A 44 6.05 0.84 0.45
C GLU A 44 6.41 0.33 -0.95
N VAL A 45 7.18 -0.77 -1.03
CA VAL A 45 7.45 -1.44 -2.32
C VAL A 45 6.16 -1.93 -2.97
N MET A 46 5.23 -2.51 -2.21
CA MET A 46 3.93 -2.92 -2.76
C MET A 46 3.09 -1.73 -3.27
N ARG A 47 3.18 -0.56 -2.62
CA ARG A 47 2.53 0.67 -3.11
C ARG A 47 3.15 1.17 -4.39
N GLU A 48 4.47 1.12 -4.51
CA GLU A 48 5.18 1.49 -5.74
C GLU A 48 4.78 0.57 -6.89
N VAL A 49 4.85 -0.75 -6.68
CA VAL A 49 4.39 -1.74 -7.68
C VAL A 49 2.93 -1.52 -8.06
N TYR A 50 2.05 -1.25 -7.08
CA TYR A 50 0.64 -0.99 -7.37
C TYR A 50 0.44 0.28 -8.21
N ARG A 51 1.20 1.35 -7.93
CA ARG A 51 1.18 2.59 -8.73
C ARG A 51 1.67 2.35 -10.16
N ASP A 52 2.74 1.58 -10.33
CA ASP A 52 3.29 1.24 -11.65
C ASP A 52 2.30 0.40 -12.47
N MET A 53 1.60 -0.52 -11.82
CA MET A 53 0.56 -1.34 -12.45
C MET A 53 -0.74 -0.57 -12.71
N ASN A 54 -0.99 0.53 -11.98
CA ASN A 54 -2.23 1.30 -12.04
C ASN A 54 -1.91 2.81 -12.12
N PRO A 55 -1.36 3.31 -13.24
CA PRO A 55 -0.92 4.69 -13.37
C PRO A 55 -2.07 5.71 -13.19
N GLU A 56 -3.32 5.32 -13.50
CA GLU A 56 -4.51 6.15 -13.26
C GLU A 56 -4.75 6.42 -11.76
N ALA A 57 -4.39 5.47 -10.88
CA ALA A 57 -4.49 5.65 -9.43
C ALA A 57 -3.40 6.61 -8.89
N ALA A 58 -2.27 6.75 -9.58
CA ALA A 58 -1.19 7.66 -9.21
C ALA A 58 -1.52 9.13 -9.53
N ALA A 59 -2.27 9.39 -10.61
CA ALA A 59 -2.72 10.73 -10.98
C ALA A 59 -3.63 11.37 -9.92
N HIS A 60 -4.55 10.60 -9.34
CA HIS A 60 -5.45 11.10 -8.30
C HIS A 60 -4.77 11.47 -6.98
N ALA A 61 -3.65 10.82 -6.61
CA ALA A 61 -2.91 11.17 -5.41
C ALA A 61 -2.18 12.52 -5.55
N GLN A 62 -1.72 12.87 -6.76
CA GLN A 62 -1.00 14.12 -7.02
C GLN A 62 -1.93 15.35 -7.02
N ASP A 63 -3.18 15.20 -7.48
CA ASP A 63 -4.16 16.29 -7.45
C ASP A 63 -4.53 16.69 -6.01
N PHE A 64 -4.68 15.72 -5.10
CA PHE A 64 -4.93 16.01 -3.68
C PHE A 64 -3.78 16.75 -2.98
N SER A 65 -2.54 16.54 -3.43
CA SER A 65 -1.38 17.29 -2.92
C SER A 65 -1.31 18.69 -3.51
N ARG A 66 -1.65 18.88 -4.79
CA ARG A 66 -1.68 20.22 -5.43
C ARG A 66 -2.80 21.11 -4.88
N SER A 67 -3.99 20.58 -4.61
CA SER A 67 -5.09 21.36 -4.03
C SER A 67 -4.86 21.77 -2.57
N ARG A 68 -3.92 21.14 -1.85
CA ARG A 68 -3.56 21.52 -0.47
C ARG A 68 -2.45 22.56 -0.39
N SER A 69 -1.82 22.89 -1.52
CA SER A 69 -0.72 23.86 -1.62
C SER A 69 -1.10 25.15 -2.35
N ALA A 70 -2.39 25.31 -2.70
CA ALA A 70 -2.96 26.51 -3.33
C ALA A 70 -3.77 27.34 -2.32
#